data_AF-A0A1G2TVT5-F1
#
_entry.id   AF-A0A1G2TVT5-F1
#
_cell.length_a   1.000
_cell.length_b   1.000
_cell.length_c   1.000
_cell.angle_alpha   90.00
_cell.angle_beta   90.00
_cell.angle_gamma   90.00
#
_symmetry.space_group_name_H-M   'P 1'
#
loop_
_entity.id
_entity.type
_entity.pdbx_description
1 polymer ?
#
loop_
_entity_poly.entity_id
_entity_poly.type
_entity_poly.pdbx_seq_one_letter_code
_entity_poly.pdbx_strand_id
1 'polypeptide(L)'
;MKNTYLFIILGVIILIMFSLFNIFKGDKEVVKPKVSNTAVYLNEVFLLKEGDSAKLEGLSIYYKNTSFPPESYTGDREEFIYPQIEVSENGDTFYFPINKKLPSKVFHRYEISLVDINIGENLRSINLTVRSKQINAKILEEEAVKTALKEAEKNNLEDGEAINRNLEWGLWKIEVGSRVIDDNYVMVEIDANTGEIKKSYKENRA
;
A
#
# COMPACT_ATOMS: atom_id res chain seq x y z
N MET A 1 -48.42 -5.13 -42.65
CA MET A 1 -47.10 -4.46 -42.73
C MET A 1 -46.94 -3.26 -41.79
N LYS A 2 -47.98 -2.45 -41.48
CA LYS A 2 -47.86 -1.29 -40.56
C LYS A 2 -47.43 -1.63 -39.12
N ASN A 3 -47.85 -2.79 -38.58
CA ASN A 3 -47.55 -3.17 -37.19
C ASN A 3 -46.10 -3.67 -37.00
N THR A 4 -45.45 -4.15 -38.06
CA THR A 4 -44.06 -4.62 -38.02
C THR A 4 -43.08 -3.45 -37.86
N TYR A 5 -43.34 -2.33 -38.54
CA TYR A 5 -42.55 -1.11 -38.38
C TYR A 5 -42.69 -0.50 -36.98
N LEU A 6 -43.87 -0.60 -36.37
CA LEU A 6 -44.10 -0.12 -35.01
C LEU A 6 -43.23 -0.87 -33.98
N PHE A 7 -43.11 -2.20 -34.12
CA PHE A 7 -42.27 -3.03 -33.26
C PHE A 7 -40.78 -2.72 -33.42
N ILE A 8 -40.31 -2.48 -34.64
CA ILE A 8 -38.92 -2.11 -34.91
C ILE A 8 -38.60 -0.75 -34.29
N ILE A 9 -39.49 0.23 -34.44
CA ILE A 9 -39.32 1.56 -33.85
C ILE A 9 -39.28 1.47 -32.31
N LEU A 10 -40.17 0.68 -31.70
CA LEU A 10 -40.18 0.49 -30.25
C LEU A 10 -38.89 -0.17 -29.74
N GLY A 11 -38.39 -1.18 -30.45
CA GLY A 11 -37.14 -1.86 -30.12
C GLY A 11 -35.93 -0.93 -30.18
N VAL A 12 -35.87 -0.07 -31.20
CA VAL A 12 -34.80 0.93 -31.34
C VAL A 12 -34.86 1.98 -30.21
N ILE A 13 -36.06 2.42 -29.83
CA ILE A 13 -36.23 3.36 -28.70
C ILE A 13 -35.74 2.72 -27.38
N ILE A 14 -36.08 1.45 -27.13
CA ILE A 14 -35.61 0.72 -25.94
C ILE A 14 -34.09 0.59 -25.93
N LEU A 15 -33.47 0.27 -27.08
CA LEU A 15 -32.01 0.17 -27.21
C LEU A 15 -31.31 1.52 -26.98
N ILE A 16 -31.89 2.62 -27.49
CA ILE A 16 -31.38 3.98 -27.25
C ILE A 16 -31.52 4.34 -25.76
N MET A 17 -32.65 4.04 -25.14
CA MET A 17 -32.84 4.25 -23.69
C MET A 17 -31.85 3.43 -22.86
N PHE A 18 -31.58 2.18 -23.23
CA PHE A 18 -30.63 1.32 -22.53
C PHE A 18 -29.17 1.78 -22.71
N SER A 19 -28.82 2.23 -23.93
CA SER A 19 -27.54 2.87 -24.24
C SER A 19 -27.35 4.14 -23.42
N LEU A 20 -28.34 5.04 -23.40
CA LEU A 20 -28.31 6.26 -22.59
C LEU A 20 -28.25 5.96 -21.09
N PHE A 21 -28.96 4.93 -20.61
CA PHE A 21 -28.90 4.51 -19.21
C PHE A 21 -27.51 3.97 -18.83
N ASN A 22 -26.82 3.29 -19.74
CA ASN A 22 -25.43 2.86 -19.53
C ASN A 22 -24.42 4.02 -19.66
N ILE A 23 -24.70 5.03 -20.49
CA ILE A 23 -23.88 6.26 -20.56
C ILE A 23 -24.05 7.11 -19.29
N PHE A 24 -25.25 7.21 -18.72
CA PHE A 24 -25.48 7.85 -17.41
C PHE A 24 -24.94 7.03 -16.22
N LYS A 25 -24.72 5.73 -16.39
CA LYS A 25 -23.95 4.89 -15.46
C LYS A 25 -22.44 4.93 -15.71
N GLY A 26 -22.00 5.55 -16.80
CA GLY A 26 -20.61 5.80 -17.11
C GLY A 26 -20.06 6.85 -16.16
N ASP A 27 -19.06 6.41 -15.39
CA ASP A 27 -18.16 7.22 -14.59
C ASP A 27 -18.86 8.39 -13.90
N LYS A 28 -19.57 8.07 -12.80
CA LYS A 28 -19.35 8.94 -11.65
C LYS A 28 -17.84 8.89 -11.45
N GLU A 29 -17.14 9.95 -11.89
CA GLU A 29 -15.94 10.40 -11.21
C GLU A 29 -16.29 10.20 -9.76
N VAL A 30 -15.67 9.20 -9.13
CA VAL A 30 -15.81 8.95 -7.70
C VAL A 30 -15.46 10.30 -7.15
N VAL A 31 -16.47 11.05 -6.70
CA VAL A 31 -16.29 12.35 -6.09
C VAL A 31 -15.37 12.01 -4.94
N LYS A 32 -14.07 12.26 -5.13
CA LYS A 32 -13.07 11.87 -4.14
C LYS A 32 -13.57 12.60 -2.91
N PRO A 33 -14.00 11.85 -1.87
CA PRO A 33 -14.60 12.47 -0.72
C PRO A 33 -13.64 13.55 -0.24
N LYS A 34 -14.20 14.70 0.15
CA LYS A 34 -13.43 15.89 0.47
C LYS A 34 -12.47 15.52 1.60
N VAL A 35 -11.24 15.24 1.22
CA VAL A 35 -10.28 14.53 2.05
C VAL A 35 -9.94 15.42 3.24
N SER A 36 -10.52 15.14 4.41
CA SER A 36 -10.01 15.71 5.64
C SER A 36 -8.66 15.04 5.89
N ASN A 37 -7.56 15.72 5.56
CA ASN A 37 -6.23 15.18 5.83
C ASN A 37 -5.96 15.36 7.33
N THR A 38 -6.25 14.33 8.10
CA THR A 38 -5.91 14.32 9.52
C THR A 38 -4.41 14.03 9.64
N ALA A 39 -3.67 14.91 10.33
CA ALA A 39 -2.29 14.63 10.71
C ALA A 39 -2.31 13.58 11.83
N VAL A 40 -1.56 12.50 11.64
CA VAL A 40 -1.51 11.37 12.58
C VAL A 40 -0.17 11.34 13.27
N TYR A 41 -0.14 10.95 14.54
CA TYR A 41 1.08 10.74 15.31
C TYR A 41 1.34 9.26 15.57
N LEU A 42 2.63 8.91 15.71
CA LEU A 42 3.04 7.55 16.08
C LEU A 42 2.58 7.20 17.49
N ASN A 43 2.19 5.94 17.67
CA ASN A 43 1.74 5.35 18.93
C ASN A 43 0.47 5.98 19.54
N GLU A 44 -0.21 6.85 18.80
CA GLU A 44 -1.48 7.45 19.22
C GLU A 44 -2.66 6.74 18.56
N VAL A 45 -3.78 6.70 19.30
CA VAL A 45 -5.06 6.25 18.75
C VAL A 45 -5.71 7.43 18.05
N PHE A 46 -6.10 7.26 16.80
CA PHE A 46 -6.82 8.27 16.05
C PHE A 46 -8.08 7.70 15.40
N LEU A 47 -9.08 8.57 15.24
CA LEU A 47 -10.35 8.25 14.63
C LEU A 47 -10.29 8.55 13.13
N LEU A 48 -10.68 7.59 12.30
CA LEU A 48 -10.85 7.76 10.85
C LEU A 48 -12.29 7.44 10.46
N LYS A 49 -12.99 8.40 9.85
CA LYS A 49 -14.37 8.19 9.37
C LYS A 49 -14.36 7.65 7.94
N GLU A 50 -15.47 7.04 7.56
CA GLU A 50 -15.64 6.56 6.19
C GLU A 50 -15.47 7.71 5.18
N GLY A 51 -14.61 7.49 4.18
CA GLY A 51 -14.28 8.48 3.16
C GLY A 51 -13.24 9.52 3.57
N ASP A 52 -12.72 9.47 4.81
CA ASP A 52 -11.61 10.31 5.25
C ASP A 52 -10.24 9.63 5.04
N SER A 53 -9.18 10.45 5.03
CA SER A 53 -7.81 9.96 5.00
C SER A 53 -6.96 10.53 6.13
N ALA A 54 -5.87 9.84 6.43
CA ALA A 54 -4.92 10.18 7.46
C ALA A 54 -3.51 10.13 6.87
N LYS A 55 -2.63 11.04 7.27
CA LYS A 55 -1.24 11.09 6.78
C LYS A 55 -0.22 11.12 7.91
N LEU A 56 0.87 10.38 7.72
CA LEU A 56 2.06 10.34 8.58
C LEU A 56 3.29 10.14 7.69
N GLU A 57 4.16 11.13 7.57
CA GLU A 57 5.49 11.02 6.90
C GLU A 57 5.58 10.00 5.74
N GLY A 58 4.96 10.31 4.60
CA GLY A 58 4.96 9.45 3.41
C GLY A 58 3.91 8.31 3.42
N LEU A 59 3.33 8.00 4.57
CA LEU A 59 2.19 7.09 4.74
C LEU A 59 0.87 7.85 4.54
N SER A 60 -0.02 7.28 3.74
CA SER A 60 -1.41 7.68 3.58
C SER A 60 -2.32 6.51 3.94
N ILE A 61 -3.29 6.73 4.81
CA ILE A 61 -4.27 5.73 5.25
C ILE A 61 -5.65 6.24 4.85
N TYR A 62 -6.45 5.41 4.20
CA TYR A 62 -7.77 5.76 3.73
C TYR A 62 -8.78 4.70 4.13
N TYR A 63 -9.88 5.11 4.76
CA TYR A 63 -10.96 4.19 5.13
C TYR A 63 -12.08 4.25 4.11
N LYS A 64 -12.38 3.11 3.49
CA LYS A 64 -13.44 2.98 2.50
C LYS A 64 -14.27 1.72 2.71
N ASN A 65 -15.36 1.68 1.99
CA ASN A 65 -16.27 0.55 1.92
C ASN A 65 -16.25 -0.04 0.51
N THR A 66 -16.33 -1.36 0.40
CA THR A 66 -16.38 -2.09 -0.88
C THR A 66 -17.57 -3.04 -0.92
N SER A 67 -18.18 -3.23 -2.09
CA SER A 67 -19.25 -4.22 -2.29
C SER A 67 -18.72 -5.63 -2.48
N PHE A 68 -17.40 -5.80 -2.60
CA PHE A 68 -16.78 -7.10 -2.83
C PHE A 68 -16.21 -7.66 -1.53
N PRO A 69 -16.67 -8.85 -1.08
CA PRO A 69 -16.11 -9.49 0.10
C PRO A 69 -14.63 -9.84 -0.17
N PRO A 70 -13.72 -9.47 0.73
CA PRO A 70 -12.34 -9.90 0.66
C PRO A 70 -12.23 -11.39 0.97
N GLU A 71 -11.27 -12.09 0.35
CA GLU A 71 -11.12 -13.56 0.51
C GLU A 71 -10.94 -13.99 1.98
N SER A 72 -10.37 -13.13 2.82
CA SER A 72 -10.15 -13.35 4.25
C SER A 72 -11.31 -12.88 5.14
N TYR A 73 -12.47 -12.52 4.57
CA TYR A 73 -13.65 -12.13 5.34
C TYR A 73 -14.29 -13.33 6.04
N THR A 74 -14.45 -13.21 7.36
CA THR A 74 -14.98 -14.25 8.25
C THR A 74 -16.30 -13.86 8.91
N GLY A 75 -16.86 -12.69 8.57
CA GLY A 75 -18.17 -12.26 9.05
C GLY A 75 -19.32 -12.76 8.18
N ASP A 76 -20.54 -12.28 8.45
CA ASP A 76 -21.72 -12.66 7.69
C ASP A 76 -21.65 -12.14 6.26
N ARG A 77 -21.70 -13.06 5.29
CA ARG A 77 -21.67 -12.75 3.84
C ARG A 77 -22.94 -12.01 3.36
N GLU A 78 -23.93 -11.83 4.22
CA GLU A 78 -25.13 -11.04 3.96
C GLU A 78 -24.85 -9.53 4.02
N GLU A 79 -23.68 -9.10 4.50
CA GLU A 79 -23.26 -7.70 4.37
C GLU A 79 -23.00 -7.35 2.90
N PHE A 80 -23.74 -6.37 2.38
CA PHE A 80 -23.54 -5.84 1.02
C PHE A 80 -22.39 -4.84 0.93
N ILE A 81 -21.82 -4.43 2.07
CA ILE A 81 -20.79 -3.41 2.18
C ILE A 81 -19.75 -3.81 3.22
N TYR A 82 -18.55 -4.12 2.76
CA TYR A 82 -17.41 -4.57 3.56
C TYR A 82 -16.45 -3.41 3.83
N PRO A 83 -16.12 -3.13 5.10
CA PRO A 83 -15.14 -2.10 5.43
C PRO A 83 -13.71 -2.53 5.04
N GLN A 84 -12.94 -1.60 4.50
CA GLN A 84 -11.59 -1.82 3.99
C GLN A 84 -10.70 -0.60 4.27
N ILE A 85 -9.46 -0.85 4.65
CA ILE A 85 -8.44 0.20 4.78
C ILE A 85 -7.50 0.06 3.58
N GLU A 86 -7.29 1.19 2.92
CA GLU A 86 -6.27 1.37 1.90
C GLU A 86 -5.09 2.09 2.54
N VAL A 87 -3.89 1.55 2.36
CA VAL A 87 -2.67 2.16 2.89
C VAL A 87 -1.68 2.29 1.75
N SER A 88 -1.17 3.51 1.58
CA SER A 88 -0.18 3.83 0.58
C SER A 88 1.06 4.41 1.23
N GLU A 89 2.24 3.95 0.84
CA GLU A 89 3.52 4.56 1.21
C GLU A 89 4.37 4.69 -0.05
N ASN A 90 4.79 5.93 -0.36
CA ASN A 90 5.67 6.23 -1.49
C ASN A 90 5.22 5.66 -2.87
N GLY A 91 3.90 5.45 -3.05
CA GLY A 91 3.32 4.94 -4.30
C GLY A 91 2.89 3.47 -4.22
N ASP A 92 3.41 2.68 -3.28
CA ASP A 92 2.98 1.31 -3.05
C ASP A 92 1.69 1.32 -2.24
N THR A 93 0.63 0.72 -2.78
CA THR A 93 -0.71 0.72 -2.18
C THR A 93 -1.19 -0.68 -1.87
N PHE A 94 -1.60 -0.92 -0.63
CA PHE A 94 -2.14 -2.19 -0.17
C PHE A 94 -3.52 -1.98 0.43
N TYR A 95 -4.35 -3.01 0.28
CA TYR A 95 -5.71 -3.02 0.79
C TYR A 95 -5.82 -4.14 1.80
N PHE A 96 -6.26 -3.82 3.01
CA PHE A 96 -6.59 -4.84 4.00
C PHE A 96 -8.05 -4.72 4.43
N PRO A 97 -8.75 -5.85 4.47
CA PRO A 97 -10.14 -5.87 4.87
C PRO A 97 -10.27 -5.66 6.38
N ILE A 98 -11.33 -4.97 6.79
CA ILE A 98 -11.69 -4.81 8.19
C ILE A 98 -12.66 -5.95 8.57
N ASN A 99 -12.28 -6.78 9.53
CA ASN A 99 -13.16 -7.76 10.17
C ASN A 99 -13.11 -7.59 11.69
N LYS A 100 -14.08 -8.17 12.42
CA LYS A 100 -14.17 -8.07 13.89
C LYS A 100 -12.96 -8.66 14.65
N LYS A 101 -12.04 -9.35 13.96
CA LYS A 101 -10.86 -10.02 14.52
C LYS A 101 -9.61 -9.64 13.74
N LEU A 102 -9.28 -8.35 13.66
CA LEU A 102 -7.98 -7.96 13.13
C LEU A 102 -6.91 -8.02 14.21
N PRO A 103 -5.96 -8.98 14.14
CA PRO A 103 -4.63 -8.70 14.64
C PRO A 103 -4.03 -7.55 13.81
N SER A 104 -3.05 -6.88 14.38
CA SER A 104 -2.28 -5.84 13.71
C SER A 104 -1.82 -6.27 12.32
N LYS A 105 -1.90 -5.34 11.36
CA LYS A 105 -1.38 -5.52 10.00
C LYS A 105 -0.07 -4.79 9.88
N VAL A 106 0.95 -5.53 9.50
CA VAL A 106 2.29 -4.98 9.27
C VAL A 106 2.42 -4.58 7.81
N PHE A 107 2.89 -3.36 7.59
CA PHE A 107 3.03 -2.74 6.29
C PHE A 107 4.36 -1.99 6.24
N HIS A 108 5.29 -2.36 5.35
CA HIS A 108 6.64 -1.80 5.23
C HIS A 108 7.24 -1.35 6.60
N ARG A 109 7.18 -0.05 6.91
CA ARG A 109 7.70 0.60 8.12
C ARG A 109 6.79 0.60 9.34
N TYR A 110 5.50 0.37 9.15
CA TYR A 110 4.47 0.62 10.13
C TYR A 110 3.68 -0.64 10.46
N GLU A 111 3.36 -0.78 11.74
CA GLU A 111 2.34 -1.71 12.20
C GLU A 111 1.05 -0.91 12.44
N ILE A 112 0.01 -1.24 11.70
CA ILE A 112 -1.30 -0.59 11.78
C ILE A 112 -2.24 -1.54 12.50
N SER A 113 -2.71 -1.11 13.65
CA SER A 113 -3.60 -1.89 14.50
C SER A 113 -4.98 -1.28 14.52
N LEU A 114 -6.00 -2.11 14.32
CA LEU A 114 -7.38 -1.73 14.54
C LEU A 114 -7.70 -1.88 16.03
N VAL A 115 -8.01 -0.76 16.69
CA VAL A 115 -8.35 -0.74 18.11
C VAL A 115 -9.83 -1.03 18.31
N ASP A 116 -10.68 -0.34 17.55
CA ASP A 116 -12.12 -0.48 17.64
C ASP A 116 -12.80 -0.08 16.33
N ILE A 117 -14.01 -0.59 16.11
CA ILE A 117 -14.87 -0.25 14.98
C ILE A 117 -16.20 0.23 15.54
N ASN A 118 -16.60 1.45 15.17
CA ASN A 118 -17.93 1.95 15.44
C ASN A 118 -18.73 2.03 14.14
N ILE A 119 -19.68 1.10 13.98
CA ILE A 119 -20.67 1.08 12.89
C ILE A 119 -22.01 1.49 13.49
N GLY A 120 -22.30 2.79 13.44
CA GLY A 120 -23.64 3.32 13.73
C GLY A 120 -24.50 3.41 12.46
N GLU A 121 -25.80 3.65 12.63
CA GLU A 121 -26.76 3.75 11.52
C GLU A 121 -26.38 4.80 10.47
N ASN A 122 -25.75 5.92 10.88
CA ASN A 122 -25.41 7.05 10.01
C ASN A 122 -23.91 7.40 9.99
N LEU A 123 -23.07 6.69 10.75
CA LEU A 123 -21.65 7.02 10.87
C LEU A 123 -20.83 5.76 11.07
N ARG A 124 -19.89 5.52 10.15
CA ARG A 124 -18.89 4.47 10.27
C ARG A 124 -17.54 5.10 10.53
N SER A 125 -16.88 4.62 11.57
CA SER A 125 -15.56 5.10 11.95
C SER A 125 -14.74 3.99 12.57
N ILE A 126 -13.42 4.10 12.42
CA ILE A 126 -12.46 3.17 12.95
C ILE A 126 -11.47 3.91 13.84
N ASN A 127 -11.09 3.28 14.94
CA ASN A 127 -9.99 3.73 15.77
C ASN A 127 -8.76 2.92 15.41
N LEU A 128 -7.71 3.60 14.96
CA LEU A 128 -6.46 3.00 14.52
C LEU A 128 -5.30 3.45 15.41
N THR A 129 -4.29 2.59 15.53
CA THR A 129 -2.97 2.97 16.05
C THR A 129 -1.93 2.63 15.01
N VAL A 130 -1.03 3.57 14.74
CA VAL A 130 0.13 3.36 13.86
C VAL A 130 1.38 3.34 14.72
N ARG A 131 2.14 2.26 14.66
CA ARG A 131 3.41 2.11 15.35
C ARG A 131 4.52 1.91 14.34
N SER A 132 5.73 2.36 14.65
CA SER A 132 6.90 1.91 13.89
C SER A 132 7.04 0.41 14.06
N LYS A 133 7.18 -0.33 12.95
CA LYS A 133 7.56 -1.74 12.99
C LYS A 133 8.88 -1.85 13.74
N GLN A 134 8.92 -2.65 14.80
CA GLN A 134 10.20 -3.07 15.36
C GLN A 134 10.90 -3.91 14.28
N ILE A 135 12.00 -3.39 13.75
CA ILE A 135 12.84 -4.15 12.82
C ILE A 135 13.60 -5.18 13.67
N ASN A 136 13.05 -6.39 13.78
CA ASN A 136 13.79 -7.53 14.30
C ASN A 136 14.77 -8.01 13.22
N ALA A 137 15.87 -7.28 13.04
CA ALA A 137 16.94 -7.71 12.14
C ALA A 137 17.54 -9.03 12.65
N LYS A 138 17.32 -10.12 11.92
CA LYS A 138 17.98 -11.40 12.17
C LYS A 138 19.37 -11.42 11.55
N ILE A 139 19.51 -10.76 10.41
CA ILE A 139 20.78 -10.61 9.70
C ILE A 139 21.52 -9.42 10.30
N LEU A 140 22.71 -9.71 10.81
CA LEU A 140 23.60 -8.70 11.36
C LEU A 140 24.18 -7.84 10.23
N GLU A 141 24.57 -6.61 10.55
CA GLU A 141 25.21 -5.70 9.59
C GLU A 141 26.38 -6.36 8.86
N GLU A 142 27.24 -7.09 9.58
CA GLU A 142 28.40 -7.79 9.03
C GLU A 142 28.03 -8.85 7.99
N GLU A 143 26.92 -9.56 8.21
CA GLU A 143 26.41 -10.56 7.27
C GLU A 143 25.82 -9.90 6.03
N ALA A 144 25.08 -8.79 6.21
CA ALA A 144 24.57 -8.00 5.11
C ALA A 144 25.71 -7.39 4.27
N VAL A 145 26.76 -6.88 4.91
CA VAL A 145 27.95 -6.36 4.21
C VAL A 145 28.64 -7.46 3.40
N LYS A 146 28.81 -8.67 3.95
CA LYS A 146 29.38 -9.81 3.19
C LYS A 146 28.55 -10.15 1.95
N THR A 147 27.23 -10.12 2.07
CA THR A 147 26.31 -10.35 0.94
C THR A 147 26.43 -9.25 -0.10
N ALA A 148 26.49 -7.98 0.33
CA ALA A 148 26.64 -6.83 -0.56
C ALA A 148 27.96 -6.84 -1.33
N LEU A 149 29.07 -7.16 -0.67
CA LEU A 149 30.39 -7.27 -1.30
C LEU A 149 30.42 -8.34 -2.39
N LYS A 150 29.90 -9.54 -2.10
CA LYS A 150 29.80 -10.62 -3.10
C LYS A 150 28.92 -10.24 -4.29
N GLU A 151 27.88 -9.45 -4.06
CA GLU A 151 27.03 -8.97 -5.15
C GLU A 151 27.74 -7.89 -5.98
N ALA A 152 28.51 -7.02 -5.33
CA ALA A 152 29.31 -6.01 -6.01
C ALA A 152 30.44 -6.62 -6.86
N GLU A 153 31.09 -7.69 -6.40
CA GLU A 153 32.06 -8.47 -7.17
C GLU A 153 31.45 -8.97 -8.50
N LYS A 154 30.24 -9.54 -8.46
CA LYS A 154 29.50 -9.95 -9.68
C LYS A 154 29.17 -8.78 -10.61
N ASN A 155 29.16 -7.56 -10.10
CA ASN A 155 28.91 -6.33 -10.84
C ASN A 155 30.20 -5.62 -11.32
N ASN A 156 31.34 -6.33 -11.31
CA ASN A 156 32.69 -5.90 -11.68
C ASN A 156 33.33 -4.89 -10.71
N LEU A 157 33.00 -4.98 -9.42
CA LEU A 157 33.64 -4.20 -8.36
C LEU A 157 34.39 -5.14 -7.40
N GLU A 158 35.47 -5.74 -7.90
CA GLU A 158 36.24 -6.78 -7.19
C GLU A 158 36.92 -6.28 -5.91
N ASP A 159 37.39 -5.02 -5.92
CA ASP A 159 38.03 -4.37 -4.77
C ASP A 159 37.07 -3.43 -4.00
N GLY A 160 35.77 -3.73 -4.03
CA GLY A 160 34.75 -2.93 -3.39
C GLY A 160 34.84 -2.92 -1.86
N GLU A 161 34.54 -1.78 -1.24
CA GLU A 161 34.38 -1.64 0.20
C GLU A 161 33.02 -1.05 0.55
N ALA A 162 32.45 -1.50 1.67
CA ALA A 162 31.21 -0.95 2.19
C ALA A 162 31.45 0.46 2.78
N ILE A 163 31.12 1.49 2.00
CA ILE A 163 31.33 2.91 2.30
C ILE A 163 30.16 3.56 3.05
N ASN A 164 28.96 3.00 2.93
CA ASN A 164 27.80 3.40 3.71
C ASN A 164 26.97 2.17 4.09
N ARG A 165 26.38 2.21 5.28
CA ARG A 165 25.64 1.09 5.87
C ARG A 165 24.49 1.67 6.65
N ASN A 166 23.28 1.43 6.19
CA ASN A 166 22.10 1.92 6.86
C ASN A 166 21.01 0.86 6.89
N LEU A 167 20.32 0.76 8.03
CA LEU A 167 19.17 -0.11 8.19
C LEU A 167 17.90 0.74 8.06
N GLU A 168 17.26 0.65 6.90
CA GLU A 168 16.04 1.39 6.63
C GLU A 168 14.93 0.42 6.24
N TRP A 169 13.80 0.50 6.92
CA TRP A 169 12.57 -0.19 6.52
C TRP A 169 12.70 -1.72 6.51
N GLY A 170 13.57 -2.26 7.35
CA GLY A 170 13.88 -3.70 7.39
C GLY A 170 14.79 -4.15 6.25
N LEU A 171 15.42 -3.22 5.54
CA LEU A 171 16.43 -3.46 4.53
C LEU A 171 17.76 -2.89 4.99
N TRP A 172 18.79 -3.71 4.94
CA TRP A 172 20.16 -3.23 4.93
C TRP A 172 20.43 -2.63 3.56
N LYS A 173 20.65 -1.32 3.51
CA LYS A 173 21.13 -0.58 2.35
C LYS A 173 22.63 -0.41 2.50
N ILE A 174 23.38 -1.13 1.67
CA ILE A 174 24.84 -1.13 1.71
C ILE A 174 25.35 -0.52 0.40
N GLU A 175 26.05 0.60 0.52
CA GLU A 175 26.80 1.18 -0.59
C GLU A 175 28.17 0.55 -0.64
N VAL A 176 28.51 -0.06 -1.78
CA VAL A 176 29.83 -0.63 -2.05
C VAL A 176 30.52 0.21 -3.12
N GLY A 177 31.63 0.84 -2.79
CA GLY A 177 32.43 1.66 -3.72
C GLY A 177 33.89 1.24 -3.76
N SER A 178 34.64 1.78 -4.72
CA SER A 178 36.09 1.55 -4.80
C SER A 178 36.85 2.39 -3.75
N ARG A 179 38.02 1.91 -3.32
CA ARG A 179 38.97 2.70 -2.50
C ARG A 179 39.53 3.92 -3.24
N VAL A 180 39.54 3.88 -4.57
CA VAL A 180 39.89 5.03 -5.40
C VAL A 180 38.66 5.93 -5.42
N ILE A 181 38.80 7.19 -5.02
CA ILE A 181 37.71 8.18 -4.96
C ILE A 181 37.08 8.27 -6.35
N ASP A 182 36.00 7.51 -6.54
CA ASP A 182 35.16 7.48 -7.71
C ASP A 182 33.73 7.61 -7.18
N ASP A 183 32.94 8.48 -7.82
CA ASP A 183 31.56 8.76 -7.39
C ASP A 183 30.63 7.58 -7.68
N ASN A 184 31.11 6.57 -8.41
CA ASN A 184 30.40 5.35 -8.74
C ASN A 184 30.40 4.34 -7.58
N TYR A 185 29.21 3.86 -7.24
CA TYR A 185 29.03 2.78 -6.26
C TYR A 185 27.95 1.79 -6.71
N VAL A 186 27.95 0.61 -6.10
CA VAL A 186 26.87 -0.36 -6.19
C VAL A 186 26.05 -0.26 -4.91
N MET A 187 24.77 0.07 -5.03
CA MET A 187 23.83 -0.04 -3.93
C MET A 187 23.25 -1.45 -3.89
N VAL A 188 23.29 -2.08 -2.73
CA VAL A 188 22.67 -3.39 -2.50
C VAL A 188 21.66 -3.27 -1.35
N GLU A 189 20.41 -3.64 -1.63
CA GLU A 189 19.32 -3.67 -0.66
C GLU A 189 19.03 -5.11 -0.25
N ILE A 190 19.23 -5.43 1.03
CA ILE A 190 19.17 -6.79 1.59
C ILE A 190 18.11 -6.86 2.68
N ASP A 191 17.20 -7.83 2.61
CA ASP A 191 16.21 -8.06 3.66
C ASP A 191 16.88 -8.41 5.00
N ALA A 192 16.66 -7.58 6.02
CA ALA A 192 17.29 -7.72 7.33
C ALA A 192 16.77 -8.94 8.12
N ASN A 193 15.71 -9.62 7.67
CA ASN A 193 15.17 -10.81 8.30
C ASN A 193 15.60 -12.10 7.59
N THR A 194 15.71 -12.07 6.25
CA THR A 194 15.98 -13.27 5.43
C THR A 194 17.38 -13.31 4.84
N GLY A 195 18.04 -12.16 4.68
CA GLY A 195 19.34 -12.03 4.01
C GLY A 195 19.25 -12.05 2.48
N GLU A 196 18.03 -12.05 1.93
CA GLU A 196 17.79 -12.05 0.49
C GLU A 196 18.07 -10.65 -0.11
N ILE A 197 18.77 -10.62 -1.24
CA ILE A 197 18.98 -9.40 -2.02
C ILE A 197 17.66 -9.05 -2.72
N LYS A 198 17.06 -7.91 -2.36
CA LYS A 198 15.85 -7.40 -3.01
C LYS A 198 16.16 -6.57 -4.25
N LYS A 199 17.25 -5.82 -4.19
CA LYS A 199 17.68 -4.95 -5.29
C LYS A 199 19.20 -4.78 -5.29
N SER A 200 19.77 -4.68 -6.47
CA SER A 200 21.18 -4.35 -6.68
C SER A 200 21.29 -3.48 -7.92
N TYR A 201 21.91 -2.31 -7.82
CA TYR A 201 22.03 -1.36 -8.92
C TYR A 201 23.24 -0.44 -8.77
N LYS A 202 23.72 0.08 -9.91
CA LYS A 202 24.82 1.05 -9.96
C LYS A 202 24.26 2.47 -9.84
N GLU A 203 24.93 3.32 -9.08
CA GLU A 203 24.55 4.71 -8.90
C GLU A 203 25.79 5.61 -8.76
N ASN A 204 25.60 6.92 -8.85
CA ASN A 204 26.66 7.92 -8.81
C ASN A 204 26.28 9.05 -7.84
N ARG A 205 27.25 9.55 -7.07
CA ARG A 205 27.07 10.63 -6.08
C ARG A 205 27.03 12.06 -6.66
N ALA A 206 27.34 12.24 -7.94
CA ALA A 206 27.44 13.53 -8.64
C ALA A 206 26.10 14.10 -9.14
#